data_AF-A0A6M4WS40-F1
#
_entry.id   AF-A0A6M4WS40-F1
#
_cell.length_a   1.000
_cell.length_b   1.000
_cell.length_c   1.000
_cell.angle_alpha   90.00
_cell.angle_beta   90.00
_cell.angle_gamma   90.00
#
_symmetry.space_group_name_H-M   'P 1'
#
loop_
_entity.id
_entity.type
_entity.pdbx_description
1 polymer ?
#
loop_
_entity_poly.entity_id
_entity_poly.type
_entity_poly.pdbx_seq_one_letter_code
_entity_poly.pdbx_strand_id
1 'polypeptide(L)'
;MSTQPIPEDIEVLAVRLANEEAGRAAVARSAKGRREIVQRLRTEAAAQGLPVKEYIEALTKDPKGVTPPHDTAPTSAFWSYGIDHPDAPTNRWNENFLDNRYIAEAWATLQNDRQAGSARTLETTEGGRRLNAMYLWEAEVLTALGGADKGFTEDWTRECWATISETYATEAKGPVAVFAQYADTRSILYNRELPTLQTNTDVGLDNIHFAYEAPQTWPKEARTEVGTDSARAQLQFNDPTMAHYVDPKTYPDQDPTARRAVLDSEFASVTAERNERAAEKKAEQTAAKTTEAEQTEPAEPTKETKETKEAKETKEAKETEQAEQTAKPMNEAKPMNDAKPQPTVEAKEQGNPKPSASVPLWQLGFTPKPVAVEAGSSGPAAASTAPPAPDLQKQSTGPGLG
;
A
#
# COMPACT_ATOMS: atom_id res chain seq x y z
N MET A 1 -31.40 -7.89 1.40
CA MET A 1 -31.01 -6.98 0.31
C MET A 1 -29.51 -7.16 0.12
N SER A 2 -29.05 -7.50 -1.07
CA SER A 2 -27.62 -7.80 -1.28
C SER A 2 -26.75 -6.55 -1.22
N THR A 3 -25.46 -6.77 -1.00
CA THR A 3 -24.38 -5.93 -1.53
C THR A 3 -24.53 -5.72 -3.04
N GLN A 4 -23.79 -4.77 -3.62
CA GLN A 4 -23.65 -4.75 -5.08
C GLN A 4 -22.93 -6.04 -5.50
N PRO A 5 -23.40 -6.74 -6.55
CA PRO A 5 -22.76 -7.97 -7.01
C PRO A 5 -21.34 -7.65 -7.48
N ILE A 6 -20.38 -8.44 -7.01
CA ILE A 6 -19.01 -8.44 -7.53
C ILE A 6 -19.08 -8.92 -8.99
N PRO A 7 -18.27 -8.37 -9.91
CA PRO A 7 -18.16 -8.91 -11.27
C PRO A 7 -17.79 -10.40 -11.24
N GLU A 8 -18.51 -11.22 -12.00
CA GLU A 8 -18.40 -12.69 -11.99
C GLU A 8 -16.95 -13.18 -12.25
N ASP A 9 -16.18 -12.45 -13.06
CA ASP A 9 -14.77 -12.72 -13.33
C ASP A 9 -13.87 -12.48 -12.11
N ILE A 10 -14.15 -11.44 -11.32
CA ILE A 10 -13.49 -11.15 -10.04
C ILE A 10 -13.94 -12.14 -8.96
N GLU A 11 -15.24 -12.44 -8.86
CA GLU A 11 -15.82 -13.31 -7.82
C GLU A 11 -15.29 -14.75 -7.92
N VAL A 12 -15.36 -15.35 -9.11
CA VAL A 12 -14.84 -16.72 -9.36
C VAL A 12 -13.33 -16.82 -9.09
N LEU A 13 -12.58 -15.76 -9.42
CA LEU A 13 -11.14 -15.71 -9.15
C LEU A 13 -10.83 -15.53 -7.64
N ALA A 14 -11.56 -14.65 -6.95
CA ALA A 14 -11.41 -14.41 -5.51
C ALA A 14 -11.73 -15.67 -4.69
N VAL A 15 -12.82 -16.37 -5.03
CA VAL A 15 -13.19 -17.66 -4.42
C VAL A 15 -12.10 -18.72 -4.63
N ARG A 16 -11.47 -18.75 -5.82
CA ARG A 16 -10.33 -19.64 -6.08
C ARG A 16 -9.12 -19.30 -5.21
N LEU A 17 -8.71 -18.03 -5.17
CA LEU A 17 -7.59 -17.55 -4.36
C LEU A 17 -7.79 -17.84 -2.86
N ALA A 18 -9.00 -17.61 -2.35
CA ALA A 18 -9.36 -17.90 -0.96
C ALA A 18 -9.25 -19.39 -0.62
N ASN A 19 -9.78 -20.26 -1.49
CA ASN A 19 -9.70 -21.72 -1.29
C ASN A 19 -8.26 -22.26 -1.43
N GLU A 20 -7.46 -21.72 -2.35
CA GLU A 20 -6.04 -22.04 -2.44
C GLU A 20 -5.28 -21.62 -1.17
N GLU A 21 -5.51 -20.41 -0.65
CA GLU A 21 -4.84 -19.91 0.56
C GLU A 21 -5.26 -20.71 1.81
N ALA A 22 -6.55 -21.06 1.94
CA ALA A 22 -7.02 -21.96 2.99
C ALA A 22 -6.33 -23.33 2.95
N GLY A 23 -6.06 -23.85 1.74
CA GLY A 23 -5.25 -25.06 1.53
C GLY A 23 -3.79 -24.88 1.97
N ARG A 24 -3.15 -23.76 1.61
CA ARG A 24 -1.77 -23.45 2.01
C ARG A 24 -1.65 -23.24 3.53
N ALA A 25 -2.61 -22.57 4.16
CA ALA A 25 -2.74 -22.40 5.60
C ALA A 25 -2.91 -23.73 6.34
N ALA A 26 -3.71 -24.67 5.82
CA ALA A 26 -3.82 -26.02 6.37
C ALA A 26 -2.49 -26.79 6.30
N VAL A 27 -1.68 -26.60 5.25
CA VAL A 27 -0.32 -27.13 5.18
C VAL A 27 0.60 -26.43 6.20
N ALA A 28 0.49 -25.12 6.39
CA ALA A 28 1.27 -24.36 7.37
C ALA A 28 1.03 -24.84 8.81
N ARG A 29 -0.22 -25.04 9.22
CA ARG A 29 -0.59 -25.63 10.53
C ARG A 29 0.01 -27.01 10.76
N SER A 30 0.22 -27.80 9.71
CA SER A 30 0.75 -29.17 9.82
C SER A 30 2.13 -29.24 10.48
N ALA A 31 2.43 -30.36 11.15
CA ALA A 31 3.72 -30.58 11.81
C ALA A 31 4.92 -30.67 10.84
N LYS A 32 4.68 -30.71 9.52
CA LYS A 32 5.72 -30.56 8.49
C LYS A 32 5.87 -29.07 8.14
N GLY A 33 4.79 -28.43 7.67
CA GLY A 33 4.80 -27.05 7.18
C GLY A 33 5.35 -26.04 8.20
N ARG A 34 4.88 -26.04 9.46
CA ARG A 34 5.40 -25.13 10.48
C ARG A 34 6.90 -25.30 10.77
N ARG A 35 7.45 -26.52 10.65
CA ARG A 35 8.91 -26.73 10.79
C ARG A 35 9.67 -26.20 9.58
N GLU A 36 9.12 -26.35 8.37
CA GLU A 36 9.72 -25.82 7.13
C GLU A 36 9.69 -24.29 7.12
N ILE A 37 8.60 -23.66 7.55
CA ILE A 37 8.47 -22.21 7.74
C ILE A 37 9.48 -21.69 8.76
N VAL A 38 9.52 -22.29 9.97
CA VAL A 38 10.44 -21.85 11.04
C VAL A 38 11.90 -22.06 10.65
N GLN A 39 12.24 -23.16 9.96
CA GLN A 39 13.60 -23.38 9.49
C GLN A 39 13.99 -22.38 8.41
N ARG A 40 13.09 -22.08 7.46
CA ARG A 40 13.30 -21.07 6.43
C ARG A 40 13.54 -19.69 7.06
N LEU A 41 12.68 -19.27 7.98
CA LEU A 41 12.83 -18.00 8.71
C LEU A 41 14.15 -17.90 9.49
N ARG A 42 14.59 -18.99 10.15
CA ARG A 42 15.90 -19.04 10.82
C ARG A 42 17.07 -18.90 9.85
N THR A 43 16.99 -19.53 8.69
CA THR A 43 18.02 -19.42 7.64
C THR A 43 18.05 -18.02 7.01
N GLU A 44 16.89 -17.43 6.72
CA GLU A 44 16.79 -16.07 6.17
C GLU A 44 17.29 -15.00 7.16
N ALA A 45 16.89 -15.08 8.43
CA ALA A 45 17.33 -14.16 9.47
C ALA A 45 18.85 -14.29 9.75
N ALA A 46 19.37 -15.53 9.85
CA ALA A 46 20.79 -15.76 10.05
C ALA A 46 21.66 -15.29 8.87
N ALA A 47 21.14 -15.32 7.64
CA ALA A 47 21.81 -14.76 6.46
C ALA A 47 21.94 -13.22 6.50
N GLN A 48 21.14 -12.54 7.34
CA GLN A 48 21.25 -11.11 7.63
C GLN A 48 21.92 -10.82 8.99
N GLY A 49 22.36 -11.85 9.73
CA GLY A 49 22.91 -11.72 11.08
C GLY A 49 21.89 -11.39 12.18
N LEU A 50 20.58 -11.45 11.88
CA LEU A 50 19.51 -11.02 12.77
C LEU A 50 18.82 -12.20 13.50
N PRO A 51 18.31 -11.98 14.72
CA PRO A 51 17.28 -12.81 15.33
C PRO A 51 16.00 -12.81 14.49
N VAL A 52 15.27 -13.93 14.48
CA VAL A 52 14.08 -14.12 13.61
C VAL A 52 13.01 -13.04 13.82
N LYS A 53 12.81 -12.55 15.04
CA LYS A 53 11.81 -11.51 15.33
C LYS A 53 12.21 -10.15 14.72
N GLU A 54 13.44 -9.72 14.99
CA GLU A 54 14.03 -8.48 14.45
C GLU A 54 14.12 -8.51 12.92
N TYR A 55 14.43 -9.68 12.34
CA TYR A 55 14.40 -9.90 10.89
C TYR A 55 13.01 -9.64 10.28
N ILE A 56 11.94 -10.16 10.90
CA ILE A 56 10.57 -9.94 10.43
C ILE A 56 10.17 -8.47 10.62
N GLU A 57 10.50 -7.86 11.75
CA GLU A 57 10.23 -6.45 12.03
C GLU A 57 11.00 -5.51 11.08
N ALA A 58 12.22 -5.86 10.67
CA ALA A 58 12.98 -5.15 9.66
C ALA A 58 12.35 -5.28 8.27
N LEU A 59 11.93 -6.49 7.88
CA LEU A 59 11.20 -6.73 6.62
C LEU A 59 9.90 -5.93 6.54
N THR A 60 9.20 -5.74 7.66
CA THR A 60 7.97 -4.91 7.67
C THR A 60 8.23 -3.41 7.52
N LYS A 61 9.47 -2.96 7.62
CA LYS A 61 9.87 -1.53 7.57
C LYS A 61 10.67 -1.17 6.31
N ASP A 62 11.08 -2.13 5.50
CA ASP A 62 11.84 -1.87 4.26
C ASP A 62 10.89 -1.40 3.14
N PRO A 63 10.95 -0.12 2.71
CA PRO A 63 10.12 0.35 1.61
C PRO A 63 10.34 -0.45 0.33
N LYS A 64 11.56 -0.97 0.07
CA LYS A 64 11.86 -1.75 -1.15
C LYS A 64 11.03 -3.01 -1.28
N GLY A 65 10.54 -3.57 -0.17
CA GLY A 65 9.61 -4.70 -0.19
C GLY A 65 8.25 -4.34 -0.77
N VAL A 66 7.86 -3.06 -0.75
CA VAL A 66 6.53 -2.54 -1.11
C VAL A 66 6.51 -1.41 -2.14
N THR A 67 7.64 -0.77 -2.48
CA THR A 67 7.82 0.13 -3.62
C THR A 67 7.54 -0.64 -4.94
N PRO A 68 6.85 -0.05 -5.93
CA PRO A 68 6.63 -0.74 -7.21
C PRO A 68 7.93 -0.83 -8.04
N PRO A 69 8.04 -1.77 -9.00
CA PRO A 69 9.17 -1.81 -9.93
C PRO A 69 9.39 -0.48 -10.65
N HIS A 70 10.66 -0.18 -10.95
CA HIS A 70 11.05 1.02 -11.73
C HIS A 70 10.23 1.10 -13.04
N ASP A 71 9.85 2.33 -13.42
CA ASP A 71 8.97 2.64 -14.56
C ASP A 71 7.52 2.12 -14.46
N THR A 72 7.06 1.62 -13.30
CA THR A 72 5.64 1.26 -13.07
C THR A 72 4.97 2.16 -12.03
N ALA A 73 3.70 2.50 -12.28
CA ALA A 73 2.86 3.27 -11.38
C ALA A 73 1.49 2.57 -11.18
N PRO A 74 1.46 1.36 -10.60
CA PRO A 74 0.24 0.61 -10.38
C PRO A 74 -0.65 1.28 -9.33
N THR A 75 -1.97 1.27 -9.56
CA THR A 75 -2.97 1.58 -8.53
C THR A 75 -2.74 0.64 -7.32
N SER A 76 -2.48 1.22 -6.15
CA SER A 76 -2.46 0.45 -4.89
C SER A 76 -3.88 0.14 -4.45
N ALA A 77 -4.13 -1.11 -4.08
CA ALA A 77 -5.40 -1.59 -3.54
C ALA A 77 -5.25 -1.96 -2.07
N PHE A 78 -6.14 -1.40 -1.26
CA PHE A 78 -6.29 -1.59 0.17
C PHE A 78 -7.65 -2.24 0.43
N TRP A 79 -7.83 -2.92 1.56
CA TRP A 79 -9.03 -3.71 1.82
C TRP A 79 -9.34 -3.78 3.31
N SER A 80 -10.59 -4.07 3.65
CA SER A 80 -10.99 -4.35 5.04
C SER A 80 -12.21 -5.25 5.08
N TYR A 81 -12.21 -6.21 6.01
CA TYR A 81 -13.31 -7.15 6.23
C TYR A 81 -13.63 -7.95 4.94
N GLY A 82 -14.83 -8.48 4.81
CA GLY A 82 -15.26 -9.30 3.66
C GLY A 82 -16.78 -9.35 3.55
N ILE A 83 -17.28 -10.38 2.86
CA ILE A 83 -18.72 -10.66 2.72
C ILE A 83 -19.00 -12.14 2.96
N ASP A 84 -20.22 -12.45 3.39
CA ASP A 84 -20.73 -13.83 3.39
C ASP A 84 -20.79 -14.34 1.94
N HIS A 85 -20.19 -15.48 1.66
CA HIS A 85 -20.17 -16.07 0.31
C HIS A 85 -20.21 -17.61 0.38
N PRO A 86 -21.17 -18.28 -0.27
CA PRO A 86 -21.43 -19.71 -0.05
C PRO A 86 -20.25 -20.64 -0.34
N ASP A 87 -19.47 -20.36 -1.40
CA ASP A 87 -18.33 -21.21 -1.81
C ASP A 87 -16.97 -20.74 -1.24
N ALA A 88 -16.97 -19.75 -0.36
CA ALA A 88 -15.75 -19.31 0.33
C ALA A 88 -15.39 -20.27 1.47
N PRO A 89 -14.10 -20.40 1.84
CA PRO A 89 -13.70 -21.21 2.98
C PRO A 89 -14.32 -20.71 4.29
N THR A 90 -14.56 -21.63 5.22
CA THR A 90 -15.02 -21.29 6.57
C THR A 90 -13.99 -20.46 7.32
N ASN A 91 -14.41 -19.30 7.83
CA ASN A 91 -13.63 -18.49 8.76
C ASN A 91 -13.54 -19.16 10.15
N ARG A 92 -12.85 -18.51 11.11
CA ARG A 92 -12.67 -19.05 12.48
C ARG A 92 -13.96 -19.14 13.32
N TRP A 93 -15.06 -18.56 12.85
CA TRP A 93 -16.39 -18.62 13.44
C TRP A 93 -17.30 -19.67 12.77
N ASN A 94 -16.76 -20.43 11.79
CA ASN A 94 -17.47 -21.43 10.98
C ASN A 94 -18.53 -20.81 10.05
N GLU A 95 -18.23 -19.63 9.50
CA GLU A 95 -19.05 -18.94 8.49
C GLU A 95 -18.28 -18.91 7.15
N ASN A 96 -18.94 -19.18 6.02
CA ASN A 96 -18.30 -19.13 4.71
C ASN A 96 -18.17 -17.67 4.27
N PHE A 97 -16.95 -17.14 4.28
CA PHE A 97 -16.71 -15.70 4.26
C PHE A 97 -15.58 -15.34 3.28
N LEU A 98 -15.90 -14.58 2.25
CA LEU A 98 -14.93 -14.10 1.25
C LEU A 98 -14.34 -12.78 1.71
N ASP A 99 -13.07 -12.83 2.14
CA ASP A 99 -12.31 -11.64 2.52
C ASP A 99 -12.09 -10.70 1.32
N ASN A 100 -12.27 -9.38 1.53
CA ASN A 100 -12.04 -8.36 0.51
C ASN A 100 -10.60 -8.35 -0.02
N ARG A 101 -9.64 -8.89 0.73
CA ARG A 101 -8.29 -9.22 0.23
C ARG A 101 -8.33 -9.97 -1.09
N TYR A 102 -9.08 -11.08 -1.17
CA TYR A 102 -9.07 -11.94 -2.36
C TYR A 102 -9.80 -11.30 -3.54
N ILE A 103 -10.78 -10.43 -3.24
CA ILE A 103 -11.48 -9.61 -4.25
C ILE A 103 -10.52 -8.55 -4.82
N ALA A 104 -9.69 -7.92 -3.98
CA ALA A 104 -8.65 -6.99 -4.39
C ALA A 104 -7.51 -7.69 -5.16
N GLU A 105 -7.04 -8.86 -4.72
CA GLU A 105 -6.05 -9.68 -5.44
C GLU A 105 -6.58 -10.14 -6.82
N ALA A 106 -7.85 -10.59 -6.89
CA ALA A 106 -8.52 -10.97 -8.13
C ALA A 106 -8.67 -9.78 -9.10
N TRP A 107 -9.15 -8.63 -8.62
CA TRP A 107 -9.20 -7.40 -9.41
C TRP A 107 -7.81 -7.02 -9.92
N ALA A 108 -6.78 -7.01 -9.05
CA ALA A 108 -5.43 -6.64 -9.43
C ALA A 108 -4.83 -7.60 -10.47
N THR A 109 -5.15 -8.90 -10.40
CA THR A 109 -4.77 -9.89 -11.41
C THR A 109 -5.39 -9.55 -12.76
N LEU A 110 -6.71 -9.33 -12.81
CA LEU A 110 -7.44 -9.05 -14.05
C LEU A 110 -7.10 -7.68 -14.68
N GLN A 111 -6.63 -6.71 -13.90
CA GLN A 111 -6.04 -5.48 -14.47
C GLN A 111 -4.63 -5.74 -15.01
N ASN A 112 -3.79 -6.51 -14.32
CA ASN A 112 -2.45 -6.86 -14.80
C ASN A 112 -2.47 -7.72 -16.08
N ASP A 113 -3.47 -8.59 -16.25
CA ASP A 113 -3.71 -9.35 -17.48
C ASP A 113 -4.05 -8.43 -18.68
N ARG A 114 -4.63 -7.25 -18.43
CA ARG A 114 -4.95 -6.23 -19.45
C ARG A 114 -3.77 -5.29 -19.71
N GLN A 115 -3.06 -4.91 -18.65
CA GLN A 115 -1.87 -4.06 -18.68
C GLN A 115 -0.98 -4.41 -17.48
N ALA A 116 0.16 -5.08 -17.73
CA ALA A 116 1.09 -5.47 -16.67
C ALA A 116 1.62 -4.26 -15.90
N GLY A 117 1.63 -4.32 -14.57
CA GLY A 117 2.05 -3.21 -13.70
C GLY A 117 1.01 -2.11 -13.53
N SER A 118 -0.28 -2.39 -13.79
CA SER A 118 -1.38 -1.42 -13.62
C SER A 118 -2.03 -1.44 -12.23
N ALA A 119 -1.94 -2.55 -11.50
CA ALA A 119 -2.60 -2.74 -10.21
C ALA A 119 -1.77 -3.62 -9.26
N ARG A 120 -1.97 -3.46 -7.95
CA ARG A 120 -1.35 -4.29 -6.90
C ARG A 120 -2.15 -4.21 -5.59
N THR A 121 -2.16 -5.27 -4.79
CA THR A 121 -2.42 -5.21 -3.34
C THR A 121 -1.09 -5.26 -2.56
N LEU A 122 -1.13 -5.01 -1.25
CA LEU A 122 0.00 -5.28 -0.33
C LEU A 122 0.55 -6.71 -0.52
N GLU A 123 -0.31 -7.70 -0.55
CA GLU A 123 0.04 -9.13 -0.63
C GLU A 123 0.62 -9.53 -2.00
N THR A 124 0.49 -8.67 -3.02
CA THR A 124 1.16 -8.81 -4.32
C THR A 124 2.51 -8.10 -4.41
N THR A 125 2.96 -7.41 -3.36
CA THR A 125 4.34 -6.89 -3.25
C THR A 125 5.34 -7.99 -2.85
N GLU A 126 6.65 -7.74 -2.85
CA GLU A 126 7.61 -8.75 -2.38
C GLU A 126 7.51 -8.93 -0.86
N GLY A 127 7.53 -7.84 -0.10
CA GLY A 127 7.43 -7.84 1.35
C GLY A 127 6.12 -8.45 1.84
N GLY A 128 4.99 -8.05 1.24
CA GLY A 128 3.66 -8.59 1.57
C GLY A 128 3.52 -10.08 1.24
N ARG A 129 3.99 -10.54 0.06
CA ARG A 129 4.06 -11.99 -0.24
C ARG A 129 4.90 -12.73 0.80
N ARG A 130 6.06 -12.18 1.15
CA ARG A 130 7.03 -12.83 2.03
C ARG A 130 6.52 -12.92 3.46
N LEU A 131 5.84 -11.88 3.96
CA LEU A 131 5.14 -11.87 5.25
C LEU A 131 3.94 -12.84 5.26
N ASN A 132 3.12 -12.84 4.19
CA ASN A 132 2.00 -13.79 4.07
C ASN A 132 2.49 -15.25 4.12
N ALA A 133 3.57 -15.56 3.39
CA ALA A 133 4.20 -16.88 3.38
C ALA A 133 4.84 -17.31 4.73
N MET A 134 4.83 -16.46 5.75
CA MET A 134 5.23 -16.81 7.13
C MET A 134 4.07 -17.39 7.94
N TYR A 135 2.81 -17.22 7.53
CA TYR A 135 1.62 -17.75 8.22
C TYR A 135 1.57 -17.41 9.73
N LEU A 136 1.92 -16.18 10.09
CA LEU A 136 2.01 -15.75 11.50
C LEU A 136 0.65 -15.70 12.22
N TRP A 137 -0.46 -15.70 11.50
CA TRP A 137 -1.80 -15.85 12.10
C TRP A 137 -2.11 -17.30 12.55
N GLU A 138 -1.28 -18.27 12.19
CA GLU A 138 -1.45 -19.67 12.59
C GLU A 138 -0.80 -19.92 13.95
N ALA A 139 -1.61 -20.27 14.95
CA ALA A 139 -1.16 -20.45 16.33
C ALA A 139 -0.05 -21.51 16.46
N GLU A 140 -0.07 -22.58 15.66
CA GLU A 140 0.97 -23.60 15.62
C GLU A 140 2.31 -23.08 15.06
N VAL A 141 2.30 -22.06 14.20
CA VAL A 141 3.52 -21.42 13.67
C VAL A 141 4.11 -20.47 14.70
N LEU A 142 3.30 -19.61 15.34
CA LEU A 142 3.75 -18.78 16.47
C LEU A 142 4.33 -19.64 17.60
N THR A 143 3.65 -20.73 17.96
CA THR A 143 4.15 -21.72 18.94
C THR A 143 5.49 -22.33 18.51
N ALA A 144 5.65 -22.68 17.23
CA ALA A 144 6.89 -23.26 16.70
C ALA A 144 8.06 -22.25 16.60
N LEU A 145 7.78 -20.95 16.50
CA LEU A 145 8.77 -19.87 16.61
C LEU A 145 9.24 -19.66 18.06
N GLY A 146 8.38 -19.94 19.04
CA GLY A 146 8.66 -19.84 20.48
C GLY A 146 7.53 -19.22 21.31
N GLY A 147 6.41 -18.83 20.70
CA GLY A 147 5.23 -18.29 21.36
C GLY A 147 5.48 -16.99 22.14
N ALA A 148 4.62 -16.75 23.13
CA ALA A 148 4.64 -15.54 23.97
C ALA A 148 5.99 -15.35 24.71
N ASP A 149 6.65 -16.44 25.15
CA ASP A 149 7.97 -16.43 25.81
C ASP A 149 9.11 -15.86 24.93
N LYS A 150 8.85 -15.72 23.62
CA LYS A 150 9.74 -15.07 22.63
C LYS A 150 9.07 -13.89 21.92
N GLY A 151 7.93 -13.43 22.42
CA GLY A 151 7.19 -12.28 21.87
C GLY A 151 6.48 -12.57 20.53
N PHE A 152 6.27 -13.84 20.17
CA PHE A 152 5.48 -14.22 19.00
C PHE A 152 4.01 -14.39 19.40
N THR A 153 3.22 -13.31 19.25
CA THR A 153 1.81 -13.22 19.66
C THR A 153 0.91 -12.75 18.51
N GLU A 154 -0.42 -12.86 18.66
CA GLU A 154 -1.39 -12.27 17.72
C GLU A 154 -1.24 -10.74 17.63
N ASP A 155 -0.97 -10.05 18.74
CA ASP A 155 -0.81 -8.58 18.74
C ASP A 155 0.49 -8.13 18.07
N TRP A 156 1.59 -8.86 18.28
CA TRP A 156 2.82 -8.62 17.52
C TRP A 156 2.62 -8.92 16.03
N THR A 157 1.89 -9.97 15.70
CA THR A 157 1.54 -10.30 14.30
C THR A 157 0.70 -9.18 13.68
N ARG A 158 -0.28 -8.64 14.42
CA ARG A 158 -1.08 -7.48 14.03
C ARG A 158 -0.22 -6.26 13.76
N GLU A 159 0.74 -5.96 14.63
CA GLU A 159 1.61 -4.80 14.46
C GLU A 159 2.63 -4.98 13.31
N CYS A 160 3.11 -6.19 13.04
CA CYS A 160 3.90 -6.48 11.83
C CYS A 160 3.10 -6.21 10.55
N TRP A 161 1.84 -6.68 10.47
CA TRP A 161 0.95 -6.36 9.36
C TRP A 161 0.62 -4.86 9.28
N ALA A 162 0.37 -4.22 10.43
CA ALA A 162 0.12 -2.78 10.51
C ALA A 162 1.29 -1.96 9.97
N THR A 163 2.52 -2.32 10.37
CA THR A 163 3.77 -1.64 9.98
C THR A 163 3.99 -1.72 8.46
N ILE A 164 3.93 -2.92 7.87
CA ILE A 164 4.15 -3.06 6.42
C ILE A 164 3.02 -2.43 5.58
N SER A 165 1.80 -2.40 6.11
CA SER A 165 0.69 -1.68 5.47
C SER A 165 0.89 -0.16 5.52
N GLU A 166 1.41 0.38 6.62
CA GLU A 166 1.73 1.79 6.76
C GLU A 166 2.88 2.18 5.81
N THR A 167 3.87 1.31 5.65
CA THR A 167 4.94 1.47 4.63
C THR A 167 4.37 1.38 3.21
N TYR A 168 3.45 0.46 2.91
CA TYR A 168 2.79 0.34 1.60
C TYR A 168 1.86 1.53 1.28
N ALA A 169 1.20 2.12 2.29
CA ALA A 169 0.43 3.35 2.19
C ALA A 169 1.33 4.59 2.00
N THR A 170 2.54 4.58 2.56
CA THR A 170 3.57 5.60 2.34
C THR A 170 4.17 5.49 0.92
N GLU A 171 4.38 4.27 0.42
CA GLU A 171 4.89 3.95 -0.93
C GLU A 171 3.78 3.85 -2.01
N ALA A 172 2.57 4.32 -1.69
CA ALA A 172 1.47 4.48 -2.65
C ALA A 172 1.61 5.80 -3.43
N LYS A 173 1.15 5.81 -4.68
CA LYS A 173 1.19 6.98 -5.58
C LYS A 173 -0.01 6.97 -6.53
N GLY A 174 -0.55 8.14 -6.83
CA GLY A 174 -1.74 8.32 -7.67
C GLY A 174 -3.02 7.75 -7.04
N PRO A 175 -4.03 7.44 -7.88
CA PRO A 175 -5.28 6.80 -7.43
C PRO A 175 -5.04 5.50 -6.64
N VAL A 176 -5.80 5.32 -5.57
CA VAL A 176 -5.82 4.10 -4.77
C VAL A 176 -7.25 3.56 -4.65
N ALA A 177 -7.38 2.23 -4.65
CA ALA A 177 -8.66 1.53 -4.56
C ALA A 177 -8.87 0.93 -3.17
N VAL A 178 -10.04 1.13 -2.57
CA VAL A 178 -10.38 0.62 -1.23
C VAL A 178 -11.54 -0.37 -1.31
N PHE A 179 -11.23 -1.65 -1.13
CA PHE A 179 -12.19 -2.76 -1.11
C PHE A 179 -12.81 -2.89 0.28
N ALA A 180 -13.73 -1.97 0.58
CA ALA A 180 -14.57 -1.95 1.78
C ALA A 180 -15.84 -1.11 1.51
N GLN A 181 -16.88 -1.25 2.34
CA GLN A 181 -18.02 -0.31 2.29
C GLN A 181 -17.78 0.95 3.16
N TYR A 182 -16.97 0.80 4.20
CA TYR A 182 -16.35 1.82 5.06
C TYR A 182 -15.23 1.10 5.83
N ALA A 183 -14.30 1.82 6.47
CA ALA A 183 -13.25 1.19 7.26
C ALA A 183 -13.73 0.85 8.69
N ASP A 184 -13.51 -0.40 9.13
CA ASP A 184 -13.89 -0.83 10.49
C ASP A 184 -12.84 -0.37 11.52
N THR A 185 -13.25 0.08 12.71
CA THR A 185 -12.32 0.56 13.75
C THR A 185 -11.30 -0.45 14.27
N ARG A 186 -11.46 -1.74 13.98
CA ARG A 186 -10.50 -2.81 14.32
C ARG A 186 -9.58 -3.18 13.14
N SER A 187 -9.86 -2.62 11.95
CA SER A 187 -9.08 -2.84 10.74
C SER A 187 -7.79 -2.02 10.72
N ILE A 188 -6.79 -2.52 10.00
CA ILE A 188 -5.56 -1.79 9.75
C ILE A 188 -5.83 -0.59 8.80
N LEU A 189 -6.79 -0.76 7.88
CA LEU A 189 -7.30 0.29 6.98
C LEU A 189 -7.70 1.58 7.72
N TYR A 190 -8.49 1.45 8.79
CA TYR A 190 -8.91 2.60 9.61
C TYR A 190 -7.75 3.21 10.41
N ASN A 191 -6.96 2.36 11.08
CA ASN A 191 -6.00 2.81 12.09
C ASN A 191 -4.65 3.28 11.52
N ARG A 192 -4.27 2.82 10.31
CA ARG A 192 -2.95 3.07 9.71
C ARG A 192 -3.03 3.58 8.28
N GLU A 193 -3.74 2.86 7.40
CA GLU A 193 -3.65 3.08 5.95
C GLU A 193 -4.33 4.39 5.54
N LEU A 194 -5.63 4.58 5.86
CA LEU A 194 -6.36 5.80 5.48
C LEU A 194 -5.73 7.09 6.07
N PRO A 195 -5.32 7.15 7.35
CA PRO A 195 -4.57 8.29 7.88
C PRO A 195 -3.26 8.59 7.13
N THR A 196 -2.55 7.55 6.68
CA THR A 196 -1.31 7.69 5.92
C THR A 196 -1.59 8.17 4.49
N LEU A 197 -2.57 7.57 3.80
CA LEU A 197 -2.96 7.94 2.43
C LEU A 197 -3.47 9.39 2.34
N GLN A 198 -4.16 9.88 3.38
CA GLN A 198 -4.60 11.28 3.49
C GLN A 198 -3.44 12.28 3.56
N THR A 199 -2.32 11.88 4.19
CA THR A 199 -1.14 12.74 4.39
C THR A 199 -0.03 12.52 3.36
N ASN A 200 -0.10 11.44 2.59
CA ASN A 200 0.80 11.14 1.48
C ASN A 200 0.57 12.12 0.32
N THR A 201 1.58 12.93 -0.02
CA THR A 201 1.50 13.95 -1.07
C THR A 201 1.31 13.40 -2.48
N ASP A 202 1.67 12.14 -2.72
CA ASP A 202 1.49 11.48 -4.00
C ASP A 202 0.10 10.85 -4.14
N VAL A 203 -0.70 10.83 -3.07
CA VAL A 203 -2.10 10.32 -3.06
C VAL A 203 -3.04 11.43 -2.59
N GLY A 204 -3.15 11.68 -1.29
CA GLY A 204 -4.10 12.63 -0.72
C GLY A 204 -5.56 12.19 -0.84
N LEU A 205 -6.45 12.92 -0.15
CA LEU A 205 -7.87 12.56 0.00
C LEU A 205 -8.60 12.35 -1.35
N ASP A 206 -8.32 13.17 -2.36
CA ASP A 206 -9.01 13.16 -3.65
C ASP A 206 -8.68 11.94 -4.52
N ASN A 207 -7.62 11.19 -4.21
CA ASN A 207 -7.21 9.96 -4.92
C ASN A 207 -7.63 8.67 -4.19
N ILE A 208 -8.30 8.77 -3.03
CA ILE A 208 -8.84 7.61 -2.30
C ILE A 208 -10.22 7.28 -2.84
N HIS A 209 -10.36 6.14 -3.51
CA HIS A 209 -11.63 5.71 -4.11
C HIS A 209 -12.08 4.36 -3.55
N PHE A 210 -13.34 4.25 -3.14
CA PHE A 210 -13.89 3.00 -2.60
C PHE A 210 -14.52 2.17 -3.72
N ALA A 211 -14.14 0.89 -3.81
CA ALA A 211 -14.61 -0.02 -4.86
C ALA A 211 -16.12 -0.32 -4.77
N TYR A 212 -16.73 -0.12 -3.60
CA TYR A 212 -18.15 -0.34 -3.34
C TYR A 212 -18.86 0.98 -3.01
N GLU A 213 -20.12 1.13 -3.43
CA GLU A 213 -21.01 2.14 -2.87
C GLU A 213 -21.16 1.98 -1.35
N ALA A 214 -21.50 3.08 -0.68
CA ALA A 214 -21.94 3.06 0.72
C ALA A 214 -23.13 2.09 0.92
N PRO A 215 -23.26 1.46 2.11
CA PRO A 215 -24.22 0.40 2.36
C PRO A 215 -25.65 0.81 1.97
N GLN A 216 -26.32 0.03 1.10
CA GLN A 216 -27.67 0.35 0.62
C GLN A 216 -28.76 0.30 1.72
N THR A 217 -28.40 -0.17 2.92
CA THR A 217 -29.19 -0.09 4.15
C THR A 217 -29.17 1.29 4.81
N TRP A 218 -28.25 2.18 4.42
CA TRP A 218 -28.22 3.57 4.88
C TRP A 218 -29.30 4.41 4.17
N PRO A 219 -29.95 5.35 4.89
CA PRO A 219 -30.82 6.37 4.32
C PRO A 219 -30.20 7.11 3.13
N LYS A 220 -31.02 7.66 2.25
CA LYS A 220 -30.57 8.31 1.01
C LYS A 220 -29.66 9.50 1.31
N GLU A 221 -30.02 10.30 2.30
CA GLU A 221 -29.33 11.50 2.76
C GLU A 221 -27.94 11.12 3.26
N ALA A 222 -27.85 10.10 4.13
CA ALA A 222 -26.58 9.55 4.60
C ALA A 222 -25.72 9.02 3.45
N ARG A 223 -26.27 8.25 2.50
CA ARG A 223 -25.51 7.77 1.32
C ARG A 223 -25.04 8.89 0.40
N THR A 224 -25.78 9.99 0.31
CA THR A 224 -25.45 11.12 -0.58
C THR A 224 -24.40 12.04 0.04
N GLU A 225 -24.42 12.22 1.37
CA GLU A 225 -23.61 13.21 2.08
C GLU A 225 -22.39 12.57 2.76
N VAL A 226 -22.57 11.47 3.51
CA VAL A 226 -21.48 10.75 4.22
C VAL A 226 -21.07 9.43 3.56
N GLY A 227 -21.83 8.96 2.56
CA GLY A 227 -21.46 7.82 1.73
C GLY A 227 -20.44 8.13 0.63
N THR A 228 -19.99 9.38 0.51
CA THR A 228 -18.94 9.79 -0.42
C THR A 228 -17.58 9.23 -0.03
N ASP A 229 -16.69 9.01 -0.98
CA ASP A 229 -15.37 8.39 -0.71
C ASP A 229 -14.51 9.25 0.22
N SER A 230 -14.51 10.57 0.01
CA SER A 230 -13.83 11.54 0.88
C SER A 230 -14.38 11.53 2.31
N ALA A 231 -15.69 11.30 2.50
CA ALA A 231 -16.28 11.13 3.84
C ALA A 231 -15.91 9.77 4.44
N ARG A 232 -15.99 8.69 3.65
CA ARG A 232 -15.68 7.32 4.08
C ARG A 232 -14.20 7.06 4.38
N ALA A 233 -13.31 7.87 3.83
CA ALA A 233 -11.90 7.88 4.19
C ALA A 233 -11.64 8.47 5.58
N GLN A 234 -12.42 9.48 6.00
CA GLN A 234 -12.14 10.31 7.17
C GLN A 234 -12.98 10.00 8.41
N LEU A 235 -14.25 9.64 8.23
CA LEU A 235 -15.25 9.51 9.30
C LEU A 235 -15.44 8.05 9.75
N GLN A 236 -16.03 7.89 10.92
CA GLN A 236 -16.31 6.61 11.56
C GLN A 236 -17.82 6.32 11.57
N PHE A 237 -18.23 5.07 11.30
CA PHE A 237 -19.65 4.70 11.14
C PHE A 237 -20.09 3.45 11.94
N ASN A 238 -19.17 2.73 12.57
CA ASN A 238 -19.45 1.43 13.22
C ASN A 238 -19.26 1.40 14.74
N ASP A 239 -18.83 2.50 15.38
CA ASP A 239 -18.51 2.55 16.80
C ASP A 239 -18.82 3.93 17.41
N PRO A 240 -19.91 4.07 18.19
CA PRO A 240 -20.33 5.35 18.75
C PRO A 240 -19.43 5.87 19.89
N THR A 241 -18.35 5.17 20.23
CA THR A 241 -17.37 5.61 21.24
C THR A 241 -16.14 6.29 20.65
N MET A 242 -15.99 6.28 19.33
CA MET A 242 -14.81 6.79 18.63
C MET A 242 -14.95 8.23 18.17
N ALA A 243 -13.82 8.92 18.03
CA ALA A 243 -13.76 10.24 17.40
C ALA A 243 -14.26 10.19 15.95
N HIS A 244 -14.85 11.29 15.48
CA HIS A 244 -15.40 11.44 14.12
C HIS A 244 -16.52 10.44 13.77
N TYR A 245 -17.22 9.93 14.80
CA TYR A 245 -18.41 9.10 14.61
C TYR A 245 -19.59 9.89 14.05
N VAL A 246 -20.17 9.39 12.95
CA VAL A 246 -21.46 9.82 12.43
C VAL A 246 -22.35 8.60 12.26
N ASP A 247 -23.44 8.49 13.03
CA ASP A 247 -24.42 7.42 12.83
C ASP A 247 -25.20 7.61 11.51
N PRO A 248 -25.06 6.72 10.51
CA PRO A 248 -25.78 6.85 9.25
C PRO A 248 -27.31 6.77 9.40
N LYS A 249 -27.82 6.22 10.51
CA LYS A 249 -29.26 6.02 10.74
C LYS A 249 -29.96 7.27 11.25
N THR A 250 -29.37 7.96 12.23
CA THR A 250 -29.91 9.21 12.81
C THR A 250 -29.37 10.49 12.17
N TYR A 251 -28.29 10.41 11.37
CA TYR A 251 -27.80 11.54 10.58
C TYR A 251 -28.90 12.29 9.79
N PRO A 252 -29.87 11.64 9.11
CA PRO A 252 -30.93 12.34 8.37
C PRO A 252 -31.96 13.09 9.23
N ASP A 253 -32.06 12.79 10.53
CA ASP A 253 -33.04 13.42 11.44
C ASP A 253 -32.67 14.89 11.73
N GLN A 254 -31.41 15.27 11.49
CA GLN A 254 -30.92 16.64 11.53
C GLN A 254 -31.31 17.41 10.25
N ASP A 255 -31.57 18.72 10.37
CA ASP A 255 -31.84 19.55 9.20
C ASP A 255 -30.58 19.69 8.29
N PRO A 256 -30.73 19.94 6.98
CA PRO A 256 -29.60 19.97 6.05
C PRO A 256 -28.49 20.99 6.40
N THR A 257 -28.81 22.06 7.13
CA THR A 257 -27.85 23.08 7.57
C THR A 257 -27.01 22.55 8.73
N ALA A 258 -27.66 21.94 9.73
CA ALA A 258 -26.98 21.28 10.85
C ALA A 258 -26.09 20.14 10.35
N ARG A 259 -26.61 19.28 9.46
CA ARG A 259 -25.82 18.19 8.85
C ARG A 259 -24.57 18.68 8.15
N ARG A 260 -24.69 19.74 7.33
CA ARG A 260 -23.53 20.32 6.65
C ARG A 260 -22.51 20.90 7.62
N ALA A 261 -22.97 21.63 8.64
CA ALA A 261 -22.10 22.22 9.66
C ALA A 261 -21.35 21.15 10.49
N VAL A 262 -22.00 20.02 10.80
CA VAL A 262 -21.35 18.86 11.44
C VAL A 262 -20.24 18.32 10.54
N LEU A 263 -20.51 18.06 9.25
CA LEU A 263 -19.49 17.54 8.34
C LEU A 263 -18.31 18.49 8.12
N ASP A 264 -18.57 19.79 7.94
CA ASP A 264 -17.51 20.79 7.81
C ASP A 264 -16.65 20.88 9.08
N SER A 265 -17.24 20.69 10.27
CA SER A 265 -16.53 20.61 11.55
C SER A 265 -15.70 19.33 11.68
N GLU A 266 -16.26 18.17 11.36
CA GLU A 266 -15.54 16.88 11.47
C GLU A 266 -14.39 16.79 10.47
N PHE A 267 -14.58 17.20 9.21
CA PHE A 267 -13.49 17.23 8.23
C PHE A 267 -12.37 18.19 8.63
N ALA A 268 -12.70 19.35 9.21
CA ALA A 268 -11.70 20.27 9.75
C ALA A 268 -10.93 19.65 10.93
N SER A 269 -11.62 18.92 11.82
CA SER A 269 -11.01 18.26 12.98
C SER A 269 -10.11 17.08 12.57
N VAL A 270 -10.55 16.22 11.64
CA VAL A 270 -9.71 15.17 11.05
C VAL A 270 -8.48 15.78 10.38
N THR A 271 -8.66 16.83 9.58
CA THR A 271 -7.54 17.52 8.90
C THR A 271 -6.53 18.07 9.91
N ALA A 272 -6.98 18.63 11.03
CA ALA A 272 -6.09 19.08 12.10
C ALA A 272 -5.31 17.92 12.74
N GLU A 273 -5.98 16.83 13.15
CA GLU A 273 -5.37 15.64 13.74
C GLU A 273 -4.31 15.00 12.81
N ARG A 274 -4.62 14.92 11.50
CA ARG A 274 -3.71 14.36 10.49
C ARG A 274 -2.47 15.24 10.29
N ASN A 275 -2.63 16.56 10.27
CA ASN A 275 -1.52 17.51 10.14
C ASN A 275 -0.61 17.53 11.38
N GLU A 276 -1.18 17.40 12.58
CA GLU A 276 -0.42 17.30 13.83
C GLU A 276 0.45 16.03 13.83
N ARG A 277 -0.12 14.85 13.61
CA ARG A 277 0.63 13.59 13.52
C ARG A 277 1.69 13.58 12.41
N ALA A 278 1.41 14.21 11.28
CA ALA A 278 2.39 14.36 10.20
C ALA A 278 3.58 15.25 10.61
N ALA A 279 3.35 16.28 11.44
CA ALA A 279 4.41 17.11 12.00
C ALA A 279 5.21 16.37 13.09
N GLU A 280 4.54 15.62 13.98
CA GLU A 280 5.18 14.76 15.00
C GLU A 280 6.12 13.73 14.35
N LYS A 281 5.61 12.91 13.43
CA LYS A 281 6.38 11.88 12.71
C LYS A 281 7.57 12.47 11.95
N LYS A 282 7.46 13.70 11.44
CA LYS A 282 8.56 14.44 10.81
C LYS A 282 9.59 14.96 11.83
N ALA A 283 9.17 15.38 13.02
CA ALA A 283 10.06 15.78 14.10
C ALA A 283 10.85 14.58 14.63
N GLU A 284 10.21 13.43 14.86
CA GLU A 284 10.85 12.17 15.25
C GLU A 284 11.92 11.73 14.24
N GLN A 285 11.58 11.70 12.94
CA GLN A 285 12.53 11.37 11.86
C GLN A 285 13.70 12.35 11.76
N THR A 286 13.51 13.61 12.18
CA THR A 286 14.58 14.61 12.21
C THR A 286 15.49 14.37 13.42
N ALA A 287 14.92 14.16 14.61
CA ALA A 287 15.65 13.87 15.83
C ALA A 287 16.49 12.58 15.72
N ALA A 288 15.92 11.50 15.19
CA ALA A 288 16.61 10.23 14.98
C ALA A 288 17.86 10.39 14.09
N LYS A 289 17.74 11.15 12.98
CA LYS A 289 18.88 11.45 12.08
C LYS A 289 19.95 12.31 12.73
N THR A 290 19.58 13.22 13.63
CA THR A 290 20.56 13.98 14.43
C THR A 290 21.33 13.06 15.39
N THR A 291 20.64 12.17 16.10
CA THR A 291 21.30 11.21 17.02
C THR A 291 22.19 10.20 16.29
N GLU A 292 21.79 9.75 15.10
CA GLU A 292 22.60 8.86 14.25
C GLU A 292 23.88 9.57 13.73
N ALA A 293 23.77 10.85 13.37
CA ALA A 293 24.93 11.67 12.99
C ALA A 293 25.90 11.88 14.18
N GLU A 294 25.37 12.15 15.38
CA GLU A 294 26.16 12.41 16.60
C GLU A 294 26.88 11.15 17.13
N GLN A 295 26.38 9.95 16.80
CA GLN A 295 27.08 8.68 17.10
C GLN A 295 28.13 8.28 16.06
N THR A 296 28.27 9.02 14.95
CA THR A 296 29.18 8.67 13.84
C THR A 296 30.41 9.60 13.76
N GLU A 297 30.62 10.51 14.72
CA GLU A 297 31.81 11.35 14.78
C GLU A 297 33.05 10.55 15.25
N PRO A 298 34.11 10.39 14.44
CA PRO A 298 35.29 9.63 14.84
C PRO A 298 36.18 10.45 15.77
N ALA A 299 36.51 9.91 16.95
CA ALA A 299 37.48 10.52 17.85
C ALA A 299 38.85 10.70 17.15
N GLU A 300 39.34 11.94 17.08
CA GLU A 300 40.61 12.26 16.41
C GLU A 300 41.80 11.50 17.03
N PRO A 301 42.60 10.74 16.25
CA PRO A 301 43.85 10.20 16.72
C PRO A 301 44.91 11.30 16.79
N THR A 302 45.32 11.66 18.00
CA THR A 302 46.36 12.66 18.27
C THR A 302 47.65 12.35 17.49
N LYS A 303 48.14 13.31 16.69
CA LYS A 303 49.41 13.17 15.96
C LYS A 303 50.59 13.16 16.94
N GLU A 304 51.32 12.06 16.99
CA GLU A 304 52.71 12.07 17.46
C GLU A 304 53.64 11.52 16.38
N THR A 305 54.67 12.31 16.03
CA THR A 305 55.53 12.06 14.87
C THR A 305 56.78 11.27 15.26
N LYS A 306 57.08 10.19 14.53
CA LYS A 306 58.45 9.66 14.43
C LYS A 306 58.75 9.03 13.08
N GLU A 307 59.86 9.45 12.49
CA GLU A 307 60.41 8.92 11.25
C GLU A 307 61.14 7.59 11.49
N THR A 308 61.41 6.82 10.41
CA THR A 308 62.79 6.50 9.94
C THR A 308 62.88 5.12 9.22
N LYS A 309 62.97 5.14 7.87
CA LYS A 309 63.70 4.16 7.00
C LYS A 309 63.25 2.66 7.02
N GLU A 310 63.63 1.77 6.10
CA GLU A 310 64.35 1.89 4.82
C GLU A 310 63.94 0.77 3.82
N ALA A 311 64.12 1.06 2.52
CA ALA A 311 64.47 0.16 1.40
C ALA A 311 63.65 -1.12 1.03
N LYS A 312 63.40 -1.21 -0.29
CA LYS A 312 63.65 -2.33 -1.24
C LYS A 312 62.40 -2.83 -2.01
N GLU A 313 62.22 -2.61 -3.32
CA GLU A 313 62.85 -3.29 -4.51
C GLU A 313 62.55 -4.80 -4.60
N THR A 314 62.10 -5.42 -5.72
CA THR A 314 61.78 -4.93 -7.10
C THR A 314 60.91 -5.96 -7.87
N LYS A 315 60.36 -5.57 -9.06
CA LYS A 315 59.83 -6.40 -10.19
C LYS A 315 58.39 -6.96 -10.06
N GLU A 316 57.52 -6.99 -11.08
CA GLU A 316 57.59 -7.33 -12.54
C GLU A 316 57.70 -8.85 -12.83
N ALA A 317 57.03 -9.47 -13.82
CA ALA A 317 55.95 -9.09 -14.74
C ALA A 317 55.38 -10.38 -15.44
N LYS A 318 54.62 -10.24 -16.54
CA LYS A 318 53.89 -11.26 -17.36
C LYS A 318 52.51 -11.65 -16.82
N GLU A 319 51.42 -11.74 -17.60
CA GLU A 319 51.16 -11.58 -19.06
C GLU A 319 51.69 -12.67 -20.03
N THR A 320 50.77 -13.57 -20.42
CA THR A 320 50.53 -14.19 -21.75
C THR A 320 49.05 -14.63 -21.73
N GLU A 321 48.07 -14.25 -22.57
CA GLU A 321 47.90 -14.18 -24.04
C GLU A 321 47.56 -15.51 -24.77
N GLN A 322 46.40 -15.50 -25.46
CA GLN A 322 45.99 -16.27 -26.67
C GLN A 322 45.87 -17.82 -26.56
N ALA A 323 45.13 -18.56 -27.42
CA ALA A 323 44.29 -18.25 -28.60
C ALA A 323 43.03 -19.19 -28.63
N GLU A 324 41.89 -18.86 -29.27
CA GLU A 324 41.41 -19.27 -30.63
C GLU A 324 41.39 -20.80 -30.97
N GLN A 325 40.45 -21.36 -31.76
CA GLN A 325 39.28 -20.81 -32.50
C GLN A 325 38.01 -21.73 -32.31
N THR A 326 37.04 -22.09 -33.19
CA THR A 326 36.80 -22.04 -34.66
C THR A 326 35.26 -22.19 -34.95
N ALA A 327 34.83 -22.09 -36.23
CA ALA A 327 33.59 -22.65 -36.88
C ALA A 327 32.28 -22.88 -36.05
N LYS A 328 31.11 -22.23 -36.26
CA LYS A 328 30.41 -21.61 -37.43
C LYS A 328 29.85 -22.61 -38.50
N PRO A 329 28.75 -22.28 -39.25
CA PRO A 329 27.55 -23.14 -39.30
C PRO A 329 26.93 -23.42 -40.70
N MET A 330 25.85 -24.23 -40.75
CA MET A 330 24.89 -24.46 -41.87
C MET A 330 23.70 -25.33 -41.32
N ASN A 331 22.46 -25.41 -41.83
CA ASN A 331 21.66 -24.81 -42.93
C ASN A 331 20.33 -24.27 -42.32
N GLU A 332 19.50 -23.37 -42.86
CA GLU A 332 18.95 -23.12 -44.23
C GLU A 332 17.99 -24.19 -44.80
N ALA A 333 16.67 -24.00 -44.64
CA ALA A 333 15.66 -24.36 -45.64
C ALA A 333 14.31 -23.63 -45.42
N LYS A 334 13.91 -22.88 -46.45
CA LYS A 334 12.85 -21.86 -46.58
C LYS A 334 11.39 -22.41 -46.70
N PRO A 335 10.35 -21.58 -46.94
CA PRO A 335 8.97 -21.82 -46.49
C PRO A 335 7.97 -22.15 -47.62
N MET A 336 6.67 -22.12 -47.30
CA MET A 336 5.58 -21.90 -48.25
C MET A 336 4.77 -20.64 -47.92
N ASN A 337 4.27 -19.98 -48.97
CA ASN A 337 3.29 -18.91 -48.90
C ASN A 337 1.88 -19.48 -48.76
N ASP A 338 0.93 -18.67 -48.27
CA ASP A 338 -0.17 -18.09 -49.07
C ASP A 338 -1.12 -17.34 -48.12
N ALA A 339 -1.90 -16.33 -48.49
CA ALA A 339 -1.95 -15.36 -49.57
C ALA A 339 -3.19 -14.51 -49.22
N LYS A 340 -3.08 -13.17 -49.19
CA LYS A 340 -4.21 -12.29 -48.85
C LYS A 340 -5.26 -12.29 -49.98
N PRO A 341 -6.52 -11.92 -49.69
CA PRO A 341 -6.90 -10.57 -50.14
C PRO A 341 -7.65 -9.73 -49.09
N GLN A 342 -7.53 -8.41 -49.24
CA GLN A 342 -8.46 -7.42 -48.68
C GLN A 342 -9.63 -7.19 -49.64
N PRO A 343 -10.69 -6.52 -49.16
CA PRO A 343 -11.16 -5.34 -49.89
C PRO A 343 -11.26 -4.08 -49.01
N THR A 344 -11.29 -2.93 -49.68
CA THR A 344 -11.33 -1.57 -49.11
C THR A 344 -11.75 -0.60 -50.23
N VAL A 345 -12.49 0.50 -50.03
CA VAL A 345 -12.97 1.17 -48.80
C VAL A 345 -14.42 1.64 -49.04
N GLU A 346 -15.27 1.74 -48.01
CA GLU A 346 -16.36 2.73 -48.02
C GLU A 346 -16.58 3.34 -46.63
N ALA A 347 -16.92 4.64 -46.58
CA ALA A 347 -17.12 5.40 -45.36
C ALA A 347 -18.43 6.19 -45.45
N LYS A 348 -19.25 6.18 -44.39
CA LYS A 348 -20.44 7.01 -44.30
C LYS A 348 -20.84 7.36 -42.86
N GLU A 349 -20.92 8.67 -42.64
CA GLU A 349 -21.85 9.43 -41.79
C GLU A 349 -22.09 8.98 -40.33
N GLN A 350 -21.77 9.89 -39.40
CA GLN A 350 -22.05 9.77 -37.98
C GLN A 350 -23.56 9.86 -37.68
N GLY A 351 -24.20 8.71 -37.44
CA GLY A 351 -25.50 8.64 -36.77
C GLY A 351 -25.31 8.43 -35.27
N ASN A 352 -25.71 9.39 -34.43
CA ASN A 352 -25.49 9.34 -32.98
C ASN A 352 -26.41 8.29 -32.31
N PRO A 353 -25.90 7.19 -31.72
CA PRO A 353 -26.76 6.20 -31.07
C PRO A 353 -27.31 6.74 -29.75
N LYS A 354 -28.60 6.54 -29.49
CA LYS A 354 -29.16 6.74 -28.14
C LYS A 354 -28.53 5.73 -27.16
N PRO A 355 -28.33 6.10 -25.88
CA PRO A 355 -27.76 5.18 -24.90
C PRO A 355 -28.65 3.95 -24.72
N SER A 356 -28.02 2.78 -24.70
CA SER A 356 -28.66 1.48 -24.50
C SER A 356 -27.98 0.75 -23.34
N ALA A 357 -28.80 0.14 -22.48
CA ALA A 357 -28.44 -0.55 -21.24
C ALA A 357 -27.74 0.31 -20.15
N SER A 358 -28.16 0.11 -18.91
CA SER A 358 -27.51 0.66 -17.72
C SER A 358 -26.27 -0.18 -17.37
N VAL A 359 -25.08 0.35 -17.64
CA VAL A 359 -23.80 -0.29 -17.26
C VAL A 359 -23.60 -0.16 -15.74
N PRO A 360 -23.24 -1.25 -15.02
CA PRO A 360 -22.90 -1.19 -13.59
C PRO A 360 -21.71 -0.25 -13.30
N LEU A 361 -21.72 0.41 -12.14
CA LEU A 361 -20.81 1.52 -11.83
C LEU A 361 -19.32 1.13 -11.71
N TRP A 362 -19.01 -0.16 -11.66
CA TRP A 362 -17.65 -0.73 -11.67
C TRP A 362 -16.76 -0.28 -12.85
N GLN A 363 -17.35 0.23 -13.95
CA GLN A 363 -16.62 0.85 -15.07
C GLN A 363 -16.66 2.39 -15.07
N LEU A 364 -17.43 3.03 -14.19
CA LEU A 364 -17.65 4.48 -14.15
C LEU A 364 -16.97 5.17 -12.96
N GLY A 365 -16.67 4.43 -11.89
CA GLY A 365 -15.88 4.93 -10.75
C GLY A 365 -14.36 4.88 -10.95
N PHE A 366 -13.85 4.00 -11.83
CA PHE A 366 -12.41 3.74 -11.94
C PHE A 366 -11.87 3.78 -13.39
N THR A 367 -12.15 4.89 -14.10
CA THR A 367 -11.30 5.32 -15.21
C THR A 367 -10.30 6.38 -14.69
N PRO A 368 -9.12 5.98 -14.18
CA PRO A 368 -8.12 6.96 -13.77
C PRO A 368 -7.71 7.78 -15.00
N LYS A 369 -8.01 9.08 -14.97
CA LYS A 369 -7.43 10.00 -15.97
C LYS A 369 -5.93 10.06 -15.67
N PRO A 370 -5.04 9.68 -16.60
CA PRO A 370 -3.62 9.86 -16.39
C PRO A 370 -3.35 11.36 -16.31
N VAL A 371 -3.09 11.85 -15.10
CA VAL A 371 -2.48 13.17 -14.91
C VAL A 371 -1.10 13.07 -15.53
N ALA A 372 -0.86 13.87 -16.57
CA ALA A 372 0.45 13.91 -17.20
C ALA A 372 1.46 14.48 -16.20
N VAL A 373 2.28 13.62 -15.61
CA VAL A 373 3.48 14.03 -14.90
C VAL A 373 4.39 14.68 -15.94
N GLU A 374 4.55 16.01 -15.87
CA GLU A 374 5.38 16.74 -16.82
C GLU A 374 6.85 16.29 -16.67
N ALA A 375 7.33 15.52 -17.65
CA ALA A 375 8.76 15.20 -17.76
C ALA A 375 9.55 16.52 -17.88
N GLY A 376 10.56 16.68 -17.01
CA GLY A 376 11.10 17.98 -16.65
C GLY A 376 11.50 18.88 -17.83
N SER A 377 10.80 20.01 -17.97
CA SER A 377 11.13 21.07 -18.93
C SER A 377 12.24 21.97 -18.36
N SER A 378 13.47 21.75 -18.80
CA SER A 378 14.64 22.54 -18.41
C SER A 378 14.61 23.96 -19.01
N GLY A 379 13.86 24.86 -18.37
CA GLY A 379 13.84 26.31 -18.63
C GLY A 379 14.68 27.13 -17.63
N PRO A 380 15.14 28.34 -17.99
CA PRO A 380 16.02 29.14 -17.14
C PRO A 380 15.31 29.68 -15.89
N ALA A 381 16.04 29.77 -14.78
CA ALA A 381 15.50 30.14 -13.48
C ALA A 381 14.90 31.55 -13.44
N ALA A 382 13.62 31.65 -13.06
CA ALA A 382 13.01 32.90 -12.63
C ALA A 382 13.55 33.29 -11.25
N ALA A 383 13.87 34.58 -11.05
CA ALA A 383 14.42 35.06 -9.78
C ALA A 383 13.35 35.05 -8.68
N SER A 384 13.57 34.26 -7.62
CA SER A 384 12.69 34.23 -6.45
C SER A 384 12.95 35.42 -5.54
N THR A 385 12.03 36.40 -5.54
CA THR A 385 11.96 37.43 -4.51
C THR A 385 11.20 36.90 -3.30
N ALA A 386 11.89 36.68 -2.19
CA ALA A 386 11.26 36.24 -0.95
C ALA A 386 10.24 37.27 -0.42
N PRO A 387 9.14 36.84 0.22
CA PRO A 387 8.21 37.76 0.87
C PRO A 387 8.88 38.49 2.05
N PRO A 388 8.45 39.73 2.37
CA PRO A 388 9.01 40.48 3.49
C PRO A 388 8.68 39.82 4.83
N ALA A 389 9.60 39.95 5.79
CA ALA A 389 9.40 39.45 7.16
C ALA A 389 8.29 40.25 7.90
N PRO A 390 7.55 39.61 8.84
CA PRO A 390 6.52 40.29 9.61
C PRO A 390 7.08 41.36 10.56
N ASP A 391 6.35 42.47 10.70
CA ASP A 391 6.75 43.61 11.53
C ASP A 391 6.53 43.33 13.03
N LEU A 392 7.63 43.23 13.79
CA LEU A 392 7.63 42.98 15.23
C LEU A 392 7.32 44.26 16.03
N GLN A 393 6.08 44.75 15.92
CA GLN A 393 5.61 45.87 16.73
C GLN A 393 5.43 45.46 18.21
N LYS A 394 6.03 46.27 19.08
CA LYS A 394 6.18 46.00 20.51
C LYS A 394 4.83 46.07 21.23
N GLN A 395 4.34 44.95 21.75
CA GLN A 395 3.37 44.98 22.85
C GLN A 395 4.11 45.05 24.20
N SER A 396 3.76 46.05 24.99
CA SER A 396 4.35 46.32 26.30
C SER A 396 3.45 45.75 27.40
N THR A 397 3.89 44.70 28.09
CA THR A 397 3.20 44.12 29.24
C THR A 397 3.74 44.71 30.55
N GLY A 398 3.05 45.72 31.07
CA GLY A 398 3.30 46.20 32.44
C GLY A 398 2.77 45.20 33.49
N PRO A 399 3.41 45.08 34.67
CA PRO A 399 2.99 44.15 35.71
C PRO A 399 1.77 44.66 36.48
N GLY A 400 0.83 43.77 36.78
CA GLY A 400 -0.33 44.04 37.64
C GLY A 400 -0.77 42.78 38.38
N LEU A 401 -0.55 42.75 39.70
CA LEU A 401 -1.13 41.75 40.60
C LEU A 401 -2.50 42.22 41.07
N GLY A 402 -3.45 41.29 41.23
CA GLY A 402 -4.81 41.52 41.71
C GLY A 402 -5.56 40.22 41.89
#